data_AF-A0A817ZMP1-F1
#
_entry.id   AF-A0A817ZMP1-F1
#
_cell.length_a   1.000
_cell.length_b   1.000
_cell.length_c   1.000
_cell.angle_alpha   90.00
_cell.angle_beta   90.00
_cell.angle_gamma   90.00
#
_symmetry.space_group_name_H-M   'P 1'
#
loop_
_entity.id
_entity.type
_entity.pdbx_description
1 polymer ?
#
loop_
_entity_poly.entity_id
_entity_poly.type
_entity_poly.pdbx_seq_one_letter_code
_entity_poly.pdbx_strand_id
1 'polypeptide(L)' 'MVPEAYNNPANTAKFSNFISEPDQKLPHIQGFDNEPLVSLEEAVKPLESIVPQVDRMVYTGKTNANHQKTSR' A
#
# COMPACT_ATOMS: atom_id res chain seq x y z
N MET A 1 -29.74 -31.57 28.50
CA MET A 1 -29.05 -32.54 27.63
C MET A 1 -28.53 -31.79 26.41
N VAL A 2 -27.24 -31.95 26.13
CA VAL A 2 -26.36 -31.36 25.08
C VAL A 2 -26.79 -31.90 23.68
N PRO A 3 -26.27 -31.48 22.49
CA PRO A 3 -25.44 -30.31 22.10
C PRO A 3 -25.82 -29.55 20.80
N GLU A 4 -25.22 -28.36 20.70
CA GLU A 4 -24.48 -27.77 19.55
C GLU A 4 -24.93 -28.08 18.12
N ALA A 5 -25.70 -27.14 17.56
CA ALA A 5 -25.68 -26.88 16.13
C ALA A 5 -24.96 -25.54 15.88
N TYR A 6 -23.74 -25.65 15.34
CA TYR A 6 -23.03 -24.56 14.70
C TYR A 6 -23.93 -23.92 13.63
N ASN A 7 -24.32 -22.67 13.83
CA ASN A 7 -24.63 -21.75 12.74
C ASN A 7 -24.51 -20.33 13.28
N ASN A 8 -23.38 -19.71 12.98
CA ASN A 8 -23.07 -18.34 13.34
C ASN A 8 -23.30 -17.42 12.12
N PRO A 9 -24.46 -16.77 11.97
CA PRO A 9 -24.62 -15.65 11.05
C PRO A 9 -24.37 -14.29 11.74
N ALA A 10 -23.84 -14.27 12.96
CA ALA A 10 -23.77 -13.07 13.80
C ALA A 10 -22.33 -12.67 14.15
N ASN A 11 -21.43 -12.73 13.17
CA ASN A 11 -20.25 -11.87 13.19
C ASN A 11 -20.20 -11.03 11.91
N THR A 12 -21.34 -10.39 11.63
CA THR A 12 -21.35 -8.97 11.25
C THR A 12 -20.57 -8.22 12.33
N ALA A 13 -19.24 -8.32 12.27
CA ALA A 13 -18.36 -7.39 12.93
C ALA A 13 -18.74 -6.05 12.33
N LYS A 14 -19.63 -5.37 13.05
CA LYS A 14 -19.96 -3.98 12.83
C LYS A 14 -18.60 -3.33 12.67
N PHE A 15 -18.30 -2.85 11.47
CA PHE A 15 -17.33 -1.77 11.30
C PHE A 15 -17.93 -0.64 12.11
N SER A 16 -17.71 -0.71 13.43
CA SER A 16 -18.11 0.30 14.37
C SER A 16 -17.50 1.54 13.79
N ASN A 17 -18.37 2.46 13.40
CA ASN A 17 -18.01 3.81 13.06
C ASN A 17 -17.19 4.33 14.23
N PHE A 18 -15.87 4.12 14.20
CA PHE A 18 -14.94 4.88 14.98
C PHE A 18 -14.96 6.25 14.33
N ILE A 19 -15.99 6.99 14.73
CA ILE A 19 -16.05 8.43 14.78
C ILE A 19 -14.96 8.82 15.77
N SER A 20 -13.73 8.76 15.29
CA SER A 20 -12.63 9.56 15.78
C SER A 20 -11.80 9.76 14.52
N GLU A 21 -12.07 10.86 13.82
CA GLU A 21 -11.10 11.37 12.87
C GLU A 21 -9.73 11.31 13.56
N PRO A 22 -8.67 10.79 12.92
CA PRO A 22 -7.34 11.02 13.42
C PRO A 22 -7.08 12.52 13.22
N ASP A 23 -7.60 13.34 14.13
CA ASP A 23 -7.21 14.74 14.31
C ASP A 23 -5.73 14.82 14.75
N GLN A 24 -5.11 13.66 14.99
CA GLN A 24 -3.68 13.48 14.94
C GLN A 24 -3.18 13.72 13.52
N LYS A 25 -2.70 14.94 13.29
CA LYS A 25 -1.77 15.24 12.21
C LYS A 25 -0.71 14.14 12.18
N LEU A 26 -0.53 13.52 11.00
CA LEU A 26 0.56 12.60 10.80
C LEU A 26 1.86 13.30 11.18
N PRO A 27 2.80 12.61 11.85
CA PRO A 27 4.10 13.18 12.14
C PRO A 27 4.77 13.58 10.83
N HIS A 28 5.58 14.63 10.87
CA HIS A 28 6.35 15.05 9.72
C HIS A 28 7.23 13.90 9.22
N ILE A 29 7.42 13.84 7.90
CA ILE A 29 8.31 12.85 7.30
C ILE A 29 9.73 13.18 7.74
N GLN A 30 10.37 12.24 8.45
CA GLN A 30 11.72 12.42 8.97
C GLN A 30 12.68 12.86 7.85
N GLY A 31 13.38 13.97 8.07
CA GLY A 31 14.33 14.54 7.10
C GLY A 31 13.73 15.58 6.17
N PHE A 32 12.42 15.86 6.25
CA PHE A 32 11.71 16.87 5.47
C PHE A 32 11.15 18.01 6.35
N ASP A 33 11.56 18.09 7.62
CA ASP A 33 11.04 19.05 8.60
C ASP A 33 11.26 20.53 8.20
N ASN A 34 12.31 20.78 7.42
CA ASN A 34 12.68 22.12 6.92
C ASN A 34 12.38 22.30 5.43
N GLU A 35 11.76 21.32 4.78
CA GLU A 35 11.45 21.40 3.35
C GLU A 35 10.17 22.23 3.14
N PRO A 36 10.11 23.05 2.09
CA PRO A 36 8.92 23.82 1.79
C PRO A 36 7.75 22.88 1.47
N LEU A 37 6.55 23.24 1.95
CA LEU A 37 5.32 22.60 1.49
C LEU A 37 5.12 22.96 0.01
N VAL A 38 5.17 21.95 -0.84
CA VAL A 38 4.97 22.07 -2.28
C VAL A 38 3.59 21.58 -2.68
N SER A 39 3.13 21.93 -3.88
CA SER A 39 1.90 21.36 -4.42
C SER A 39 2.07 19.87 -4.71
N LEU A 40 0.95 19.14 -4.83
CA LEU A 40 1.00 17.72 -5.20
C LEU A 40 1.67 17.51 -6.56
N GLU A 41 1.38 18.40 -7.51
CA GLU A 41 1.96 18.39 -8.86
C GLU A 41 3.48 18.54 -8.81
N GLU A 42 4.00 19.40 -7.94
CA GLU A 42 5.44 19.59 -7.74
C GLU A 42 6.10 18.40 -7.04
N ALA A 43 5.42 17.82 -6.03
CA ALA A 43 5.91 16.65 -5.32
C ALA A 43 6.04 15.41 -6.23
N VAL A 44 5.22 15.30 -7.27
CA VAL A 44 5.20 14.15 -8.19
C VAL A 44 6.24 14.28 -9.32
N LYS A 45 6.64 15.50 -9.73
CA LYS A 45 7.60 15.71 -10.82
C LYS A 45 8.88 14.87 -10.72
N PRO A 46 9.56 14.77 -9.56
CA PRO A 46 10.77 13.95 -9.47
C PRO A 46 10.51 12.47 -9.76
N LEU A 47 9.32 11.96 -9.42
CA LEU A 47 8.95 10.55 -9.62
C LEU A 47 8.81 10.19 -11.10
N GLU A 48 8.44 11.15 -11.95
CA GLU A 48 8.32 10.93 -13.41
C GLU A 48 9.64 10.43 -14.02
N SER A 49 10.78 10.89 -13.48
CA SER A 49 12.10 10.44 -13.94
C SER A 49 12.46 9.01 -13.50
N ILE A 50 11.84 8.52 -12.42
CA ILE A 50 12.11 7.21 -11.81
C ILE A 50 11.28 6.11 -12.47
N VAL A 51 10.04 6.42 -12.87
CA VAL A 51 9.10 5.45 -13.47
C VAL A 51 9.74 4.62 -14.60
N PRO A 52 10.43 5.21 -15.61
CA PRO A 52 11.03 4.44 -16.70
C PRO A 52 12.17 3.51 -16.24
N GLN A 53 12.82 3.80 -15.12
CA GLN A 53 13.86 2.93 -14.56
C GLN A 53 13.22 1.71 -13.90
N VAL A 54 12.19 1.94 -13.09
CA VAL A 54 11.42 0.87 -12.43
C VAL A 54 10.78 -0.04 -13.47
N ASP A 55 10.19 0.50 -14.54
CA ASP A 55 9.60 -0.28 -15.62
C ASP A 55 10.61 -1.23 -16.27
N ARG A 56 11.83 -0.74 -16.56
CA ARG A 56 12.92 -1.56 -17.10
C ARG A 56 13.36 -2.66 -16.14
N MET A 57 13.44 -2.36 -14.84
CA MET A 57 13.78 -3.35 -13.82
C MET A 57 12.72 -4.44 -13.73
N VAL A 58 11.44 -4.07 -13.72
CA VAL A 58 10.30 -4.99 -13.70
C VAL A 58 10.30 -5.87 -14.95
N TYR A 59 10.50 -5.28 -16.13
CA TYR A 59 10.61 -6.02 -17.37
C TYR A 59 11.73 -7.06 -17.32
N THR A 60 12.94 -6.65 -16.90
CA THR A 60 14.10 -7.54 -16.79
C THR A 60 13.85 -8.69 -15.80
N GLY A 61 13.29 -8.36 -14.63
CA GLY A 61 12.95 -9.36 -13.61
C GLY A 61 11.94 -10.39 -14.11
N LYS A 62 10.87 -9.94 -14.80
CA LYS A 62 9.86 -10.83 -15.42
C LYS A 62 10.47 -11.73 -16.48
N THR A 63 11.29 -11.17 -17.37
CA THR A 63 11.97 -11.90 -18.44
C THR A 63 12.87 -13.00 -17.87
N ASN A 64 13.69 -12.68 -16.86
CA ASN A 64 14.56 -13.66 -16.22
C ASN A 64 13.78 -14.77 -15.50
N ALA A 65 12.70 -14.42 -14.79
CA ALA A 65 11.85 -15.39 -14.12
C ALA A 65 11.17 -16.34 -15.11
N ASN A 66 10.78 -15.86 -16.29
CA ASN A 66 10.18 -16.69 -17.33
C ASN A 66 11.20 -17.64 -17.98
N HIS A 67 12.43 -17.18 -18.25
CA HIS A 67 13.50 -18.04 -18.78
C HIS A 67 13.85 -19.19 -17.83
N GLN A 68 13.83 -18.97 -16.51
CA GLN A 68 14.07 -20.04 -15.53
C GLN A 68 12.97 -21.09 -15.51
N LYS A 69 11.72 -20.72 -15.80
CA LYS A 69 10.58 -21.65 -15.83
C LYS A 69 10.60 -22.57 -17.04
N THR A 70 11.13 -22.11 -18.17
CA THR A 70 11.22 -22.90 -19.42
C THR A 70 12.47 -23.77 -19.51
N SER A 71 13.44 -23.59 -18.62
CA SER A 71 14.70 -24.34 -18.58
C SER A 71 14.70 -25.51 -17.59
N ARG A 72 13.57 -25.82 -16.96
CA ARG A 72 13.34 -26.99 -16.10
C ARG A 72 12.40 -27.95 -16.82
#